data_AF-A0A520JKI5-F1
#
_entry.id   AF-A0A520JKI5-F1
#
_cell.length_a   1.000
_cell.length_b   1.000
_cell.length_c   1.000
_cell.angle_alpha   90.00
_cell.angle_beta   90.00
_cell.angle_gamma   90.00
#
_symmetry.space_group_name_H-M   'P 1'
#
loop_
_entity.id
_entity.type
_entity.pdbx_description
1 polymer ?
#
loop_
_entity_poly.entity_id
_entity_poly.type
_entity_poly.pdbx_seq_one_letter_code
_entity_poly.pdbx_strand_id
1 'polypeptide(L)'
;MFDGGAIEEVAALLARDDVPADAPIRRAIGVPPIAALLAGTIDRPAAVVQVQLDTRRYAKRQYTWFRNQPPESWQRETDSNELICSLASLLR
;
A
#
# COMPACT_ATOMS: atom_id res chain seq x y z
N MET A 1 -3.11 -11.61 -2.39
CA MET A 1 -2.12 -10.82 -3.16
C MET A 1 -1.30 -11.75 -4.04
N PHE A 2 -0.31 -12.48 -3.51
CA PHE A 2 0.54 -13.37 -4.33
C PHE A 2 -0.24 -14.46 -5.08
N ASP A 3 -1.23 -15.08 -4.45
CA ASP A 3 -2.09 -16.10 -5.09
C ASP A 3 -3.31 -15.49 -5.81
N GLY A 4 -3.37 -14.16 -5.92
CA GLY A 4 -4.53 -13.42 -6.44
C GLY A 4 -4.22 -12.53 -7.63
N GLY A 5 -3.22 -12.85 -8.44
CA GLY A 5 -2.91 -12.11 -9.68
C GLY A 5 -1.85 -11.00 -9.55
N ALA A 6 -1.28 -10.78 -8.37
CA ALA A 6 -0.35 -9.66 -8.17
C ALA A 6 0.96 -9.79 -8.96
N ILE A 7 1.41 -11.02 -9.24
CA ILE A 7 2.63 -11.23 -10.03
C ILE A 7 2.39 -10.79 -11.48
N GLU A 8 1.23 -11.16 -12.01
CA GLU A 8 0.77 -10.86 -13.36
C GLU A 8 0.56 -9.35 -13.54
N GLU A 9 -0.06 -8.68 -12.56
CA GLU A 9 -0.23 -7.23 -12.56
C GLU A 9 1.11 -6.48 -12.59
N VAL A 10 2.08 -6.91 -11.77
CA VAL A 10 3.41 -6.30 -11.76
C VAL A 10 4.15 -6.60 -13.05
N ALA A 11 4.06 -7.82 -13.59
CA ALA A 11 4.66 -8.15 -14.88
C ALA A 11 4.11 -7.25 -15.99
N ALA A 12 2.78 -7.05 -16.03
CA ALA A 12 2.13 -6.15 -16.97
C ALA A 12 2.59 -4.69 -16.78
N LEU A 13 2.71 -4.21 -15.54
CA LEU A 13 3.24 -2.88 -15.23
C LEU A 13 4.71 -2.72 -15.69
N LEU A 14 5.54 -3.75 -15.52
CA LEU A 14 6.94 -3.70 -15.91
C LEU A 14 7.12 -3.69 -17.43
N ALA A 15 6.23 -4.35 -18.17
CA ALA A 15 6.24 -4.40 -19.63
C ALA A 15 5.78 -3.10 -20.31
N ARG A 16 5.17 -2.17 -19.55
CA ARG A 16 4.74 -0.86 -20.05
C ARG A 16 5.94 0.06 -20.30
N ASP A 17 6.11 0.48 -21.53
CA ASP A 17 7.09 1.47 -22.01
C ASP A 17 6.61 2.92 -21.82
N ASP A 18 5.30 3.12 -21.73
CA ASP A 18 4.66 4.41 -21.48
C ASP A 18 4.79 4.91 -20.02
N VAL A 19 5.22 4.03 -19.11
CA VAL A 19 5.44 4.37 -17.68
C VAL A 19 6.93 4.52 -17.42
N PRO A 20 7.42 5.73 -17.07
CA PRO A 20 8.83 5.95 -16.77
C PRO A 20 9.36 5.02 -15.67
N ALA A 21 10.65 4.67 -15.73
CA ALA A 21 11.31 3.79 -14.76
C ALA A 21 11.32 4.38 -13.33
N ASP A 22 11.30 5.69 -13.20
CA ASP A 22 11.29 6.43 -11.94
C ASP A 22 9.87 6.83 -11.48
N ALA A 23 8.82 6.37 -12.18
CA ALA A 23 7.44 6.67 -11.83
C ALA A 23 7.10 6.17 -10.40
N PRO A 24 6.36 6.93 -9.58
CA PRO A 24 6.00 6.54 -8.21
C PRO A 24 5.34 5.16 -8.10
N ILE A 25 4.52 4.78 -9.10
CA ILE A 25 3.85 3.48 -9.14
C ILE A 25 4.82 2.29 -9.12
N ARG A 26 6.01 2.44 -9.71
CA ARG A 26 7.05 1.39 -9.71
C ARG A 26 7.71 1.20 -8.33
N ARG A 27 7.49 2.15 -7.40
CA ARG A 27 7.96 2.08 -6.00
C ARG A 27 6.84 1.73 -5.02
N ALA A 28 5.63 1.44 -5.51
CA ALA A 28 4.52 1.04 -4.65
C ALA A 28 4.86 -0.24 -3.88
N ILE A 29 4.31 -0.38 -2.67
CA ILE A 29 4.54 -1.56 -1.83
C ILE A 29 4.10 -2.81 -2.60
N GLY A 30 4.95 -3.84 -2.61
CA GLY A 30 4.71 -5.06 -3.39
C GLY A 30 5.40 -5.07 -4.75
N VAL A 31 5.54 -3.92 -5.42
CA VAL A 31 6.13 -3.86 -6.77
C VAL A 31 7.62 -4.22 -6.76
N PRO A 32 8.51 -3.61 -5.94
CA PRO A 32 9.93 -3.94 -5.98
C PRO A 32 10.25 -5.41 -5.64
N PRO A 33 9.67 -6.03 -4.60
CA PRO A 33 9.93 -7.45 -4.32
C PRO A 33 9.41 -8.39 -5.42
N ILE A 34 8.26 -8.09 -6.02
CA ILE A 34 7.75 -8.90 -7.15
C ILE A 34 8.62 -8.69 -8.40
N ALA A 35 9.06 -7.46 -8.68
CA ALA A 35 9.99 -7.19 -9.77
C ALA A 35 11.31 -7.96 -9.59
N ALA A 36 11.84 -8.01 -8.36
CA ALA A 36 13.03 -8.79 -8.01
C ALA A 36 12.83 -10.30 -8.19
N LEU A 37 11.65 -10.81 -7.83
CA LEU A 37 11.25 -12.20 -8.09
C LEU A 37 11.19 -12.50 -9.59
N LEU A 38 10.54 -11.64 -10.38
CA LEU A 38 10.42 -11.79 -11.84
C LEU A 38 11.79 -11.71 -12.53
N ALA A 39 12.71 -10.92 -11.99
CA ALA A 39 14.10 -10.85 -12.45
C ALA A 39 14.98 -12.04 -12.00
N GLY A 40 14.45 -12.96 -11.19
CA GLY A 40 15.20 -14.11 -10.66
C GLY A 40 16.25 -13.75 -9.59
N THR A 41 16.23 -12.54 -9.07
CA THR A 41 17.21 -12.06 -8.07
C THR A 41 16.91 -12.54 -6.65
N ILE A 42 15.64 -12.84 -6.36
CA ILE A 42 15.18 -13.43 -5.10
C ILE A 42 14.17 -14.54 -5.39
N ASP A 43 14.02 -15.48 -4.46
CA ASP A 43 13.01 -16.53 -4.57
C ASP A 43 11.63 -16.08 -4.06
N ARG A 44 10.61 -16.88 -4.35
CA ARG A 44 9.22 -16.58 -3.97
C ARG A 44 9.06 -16.42 -2.44
N PRO A 45 9.59 -17.32 -1.59
CA PRO A 45 9.55 -17.14 -0.14
C PRO A 45 10.14 -15.80 0.33
N ALA A 46 11.31 -15.42 -0.18
CA ALA A 46 11.94 -14.14 0.17
C ALA A 46 11.10 -12.94 -0.28
N ALA A 47 10.54 -12.99 -1.49
CA ALA A 47 9.65 -11.94 -1.99
C ALA A 47 8.42 -11.76 -1.09
N VAL A 48 7.79 -12.86 -0.67
CA VAL A 48 6.62 -12.82 0.25
C VAL A 48 7.00 -12.19 1.59
N VAL A 49 8.12 -12.60 2.18
CA VAL A 49 8.61 -12.04 3.46
C VAL A 49 8.85 -10.53 3.33
N GLN A 50 9.47 -10.11 2.22
CA GLN A 50 9.77 -8.71 1.98
C GLN A 50 8.49 -7.86 1.82
N VAL A 51 7.52 -8.32 1.04
CA VAL A 51 6.22 -7.62 0.88
C VAL A 51 5.50 -7.48 2.21
N GLN A 52 5.47 -8.52 3.04
CA GLN A 52 4.86 -8.46 4.36
C GLN A 52 5.55 -7.44 5.27
N LEU A 53 6.89 -7.42 5.25
CA LEU A 53 7.69 -6.49 6.04
C LEU A 53 7.45 -5.04 5.62
N ASP A 54 7.43 -4.77 4.32
CA ASP A 54 7.22 -3.42 3.80
C ASP A 54 5.81 -2.92 4.06
N THR A 55 4.81 -3.80 3.98
CA THR A 55 3.43 -3.52 4.40
C THR A 55 3.37 -3.13 5.87
N ARG A 56 3.99 -3.92 6.77
CA ARG A 56 4.03 -3.61 8.21
C ARG A 56 4.72 -2.28 8.51
N ARG A 57 5.84 -2.00 7.83
CA ARG A 57 6.57 -0.73 7.98
C ARG A 57 5.71 0.45 7.54
N TYR A 58 4.98 0.32 6.43
CA TYR A 58 4.09 1.36 5.97
C TYR A 58 2.91 1.59 6.92
N ALA A 59 2.25 0.53 7.38
CA ALA A 59 1.19 0.61 8.38
C ALA A 59 1.69 1.31 9.67
N LYS A 60 2.88 0.97 10.15
CA LYS A 60 3.50 1.64 11.30
C LYS A 60 3.73 3.14 11.04
N ARG A 61 4.21 3.51 9.84
CA ARG A 61 4.38 4.92 9.46
C ARG A 61 3.05 5.65 9.44
N GLN A 62 2.01 5.06 8.86
CA GLN A 62 0.65 5.62 8.87
C GLN A 62 0.16 5.83 10.30
N TYR A 63 0.25 4.80 11.16
CA TYR A 63 -0.16 4.90 12.56
C TYR A 63 0.61 6.01 13.31
N THR A 64 1.93 6.08 13.10
CA THR A 64 2.78 7.12 13.72
C THR A 64 2.37 8.51 13.26
N TRP A 65 2.06 8.67 11.97
CA TRP A 65 1.60 9.94 11.41
C TRP A 65 0.22 10.32 11.97
N PHE A 66 -0.76 9.42 11.96
CA PHE A 66 -2.09 9.65 12.53
C PHE A 66 -2.06 9.96 14.03
N ARG A 67 -1.08 9.44 14.77
CA ARG A 67 -0.93 9.74 16.19
C ARG A 67 -0.38 11.14 16.44
N ASN A 68 0.61 11.56 15.65
CA ASN A 68 1.46 12.70 16.00
C ASN A 68 1.31 13.92 15.09
N GLN A 69 0.76 13.77 13.89
CA GLN A 69 0.73 14.80 12.85
C GLN A 69 -0.63 14.96 12.14
N PRO A 70 -1.79 14.47 12.62
CA PRO A 70 -3.04 14.79 11.95
C PRO A 70 -3.35 16.29 12.16
N PRO A 71 -3.94 16.98 11.16
CA PRO A 71 -4.43 18.34 11.31
C PRO A 71 -5.37 18.48 12.52
N GLU A 72 -5.29 19.61 13.22
CA GLU A 72 -6.13 19.87 14.40
C GLU A 72 -7.62 19.90 14.08
N SER A 73 -7.98 20.25 12.83
CA SER A 73 -9.36 20.27 12.35
C SER A 73 -9.96 18.88 12.11
N TRP A 74 -9.15 17.81 12.17
CA TRP A 74 -9.66 16.46 11.98
C TRP A 74 -10.44 16.01 13.22
N GLN A 75 -11.73 15.72 13.00
CA GLN A 75 -12.58 15.13 14.01
C GLN A 75 -12.04 13.75 14.40
N ARG A 76 -11.85 13.53 15.70
CA ARG A 76 -11.43 12.26 16.27
C ARG A 76 -12.65 11.62 16.90
N GLU A 77 -13.16 10.60 16.25
CA GLU A 77 -14.30 9.86 16.76
C GLU A 77 -13.79 8.60 17.48
N THR A 78 -14.11 8.50 18.77
CA THR A 78 -13.75 7.34 19.59
C THR A 78 -14.86 6.29 19.62
N ASP A 79 -16.06 6.62 19.15
CA ASP A 79 -17.20 5.72 19.09
C ASP A 79 -17.63 5.44 17.63
N SER A 80 -17.76 4.16 17.29
CA SER A 80 -18.03 3.73 15.92
C SER A 80 -19.47 4.05 15.48
N ASN A 81 -20.41 4.15 16.42
CA ASN A 81 -21.81 4.49 16.11
C ASN A 81 -22.00 5.98 15.78
N GLU A 82 -21.25 6.87 16.43
CA GLU A 82 -21.33 8.32 16.19
C GLU A 82 -20.73 8.70 14.82
N LEU A 83 -19.68 7.99 14.39
CA LEU A 83 -19.08 8.09 13.05
C LEU A 83 -20.08 7.90 11.91
N ILE A 84 -20.97 6.90 12.03
CA ILE A 84 -21.95 6.58 10.99
C ILE A 84 -22.98 7.71 10.86
N CYS A 85 -23.46 8.25 11.98
CA CYS A 85 -24.40 9.36 12.01
C CYS A 85 -23.79 10.66 11.45
N SER A 86 -22.54 10.95 11.80
CA SER A 86 -21.78 12.11 11.31
C SER A 86 -21.57 12.05 9.78
N LEU A 87 -21.08 10.92 9.25
CA LEU A 87 -20.86 10.74 7.82
C LEU A 87 -22.15 10.80 6.99
N ALA A 88 -23.25 10.25 7.51
CA ALA A 88 -24.55 10.33 6.84
C ALA A 88 -25.07 11.77 6.71
N SER A 89 -24.69 12.67 7.61
CA SER A 89 -25.07 14.09 7.55
C SER A 89 -24.28 14.90 6.50
N LEU A 90 -23.06 14.46 6.15
CA LEU A 90 -22.18 15.09 5.16
C LEU A 90 -22.50 14.71 3.71
N LEU A 91 -23.29 13.65 3.49
CA LEU A 91 -23.69 13.16 2.16
C LEU A 91 -25.05 13.70 1.69
N ARG A 92 -25.58 14.74 2.35
CA ARG A 92 -26.83 15.41 1.96
C ARG A 92 -26.58 16.68 1.16
#